data_AF-A0A7S9Q0Z3-F1
#
_entry.id   AF-A0A7S9Q0Z3-F1
#
_cell.length_a   1.000
_cell.length_b   1.000
_cell.length_c   1.000
_cell.angle_alpha   90.00
_cell.angle_beta   90.00
_cell.angle_gamma   90.00
#
_symmetry.space_group_name_H-M   'P 1'
#
loop_
_entity.id
_entity.type
_entity.pdbx_description
1 polymer ?
#
loop_
_entity_poly.entity_id
_entity_poly.type
_entity_poly.pdbx_seq_one_letter_code
_entity_poly.pdbx_strand_id
1 'polypeptide(L)'
;MVKLILNRLKNSSTFGKLIQPFQKVQLPGGGTLNSLQGLPDLYFGFSTQTYGGTSSSYMLGSTLGDGGRSSKIEFNISAMNNSSQLFLQMATIHEVGHAYSTFYVKSGVYGNPVDTTKYSTWAMNIVSFEAAASSQSVNGNYSDHSLFLENYVDNFIKILKDINGSNYTDKQYQMAALYGLNNAGTPPPNSIFNGINVYNIYKGILEKFYNNLLTKYGITTAERDAFYLDNLVNVPASKKLPTNCP
;
A
#
# COMPACT_ATOMS: atom_id res chain seq x y z
N MET A 1 5.88 -16.02 -8.98
CA MET A 1 6.55 -15.04 -8.09
C MET A 1 5.60 -14.51 -7.00
N VAL A 2 4.49 -13.84 -7.34
CA VAL A 2 3.48 -13.34 -6.37
C VAL A 2 2.94 -14.43 -5.44
N LYS A 3 2.62 -15.62 -5.97
CA LYS A 3 2.24 -16.80 -5.16
C LYS A 3 3.27 -17.16 -4.08
N LEU A 4 4.57 -17.04 -4.38
CA LEU A 4 5.64 -17.33 -3.42
C LEU A 4 5.76 -16.24 -2.36
N ILE A 5 5.58 -14.97 -2.75
CA ILE A 5 5.54 -13.83 -1.84
C ILE A 5 4.37 -13.98 -0.84
N LEU A 6 3.16 -14.24 -1.36
CA LEU A 6 1.96 -14.44 -0.55
C LEU A 6 2.05 -15.65 0.38
N ASN A 7 2.66 -16.75 -0.09
CA ASN A 7 2.89 -17.93 0.75
C ASN A 7 3.84 -17.63 1.91
N ARG A 8 4.87 -16.78 1.72
CA ARG A 8 5.74 -16.35 2.82
C ARG A 8 5.00 -15.43 3.79
N LEU A 9 4.17 -14.52 3.27
CA LEU A 9 3.35 -13.60 4.05
C LEU A 9 2.31 -14.32 4.93
N LYS A 10 1.81 -15.49 4.52
CA LYS A 10 0.85 -16.31 5.29
C LYS A 10 1.30 -16.59 6.73
N ASN A 11 2.62 -16.70 6.96
CA ASN A 11 3.16 -17.04 8.28
C ASN A 11 3.36 -15.82 9.19
N SER A 12 3.22 -14.59 8.69
CA SER A 12 3.23 -13.40 9.55
C SER A 12 1.89 -13.25 10.24
N SER A 13 1.88 -13.28 11.57
CA SER A 13 0.67 -13.03 12.37
C SER A 13 0.08 -11.64 12.11
N THR A 14 0.93 -10.65 11.83
CA THR A 14 0.52 -9.28 11.49
C THR A 14 -0.16 -9.24 10.12
N PHE A 15 0.39 -9.92 9.12
CA PHE A 15 -0.24 -10.03 7.80
C PHE A 15 -1.53 -10.87 7.84
N GLY A 16 -1.57 -11.93 8.64
CA GLY A 16 -2.75 -12.76 8.85
C GLY A 16 -3.96 -11.95 9.33
N LYS A 17 -3.75 -10.95 10.19
CA LYS A 17 -4.81 -10.01 10.61
C LYS A 17 -5.29 -9.10 9.48
N LEU A 18 -4.39 -8.72 8.58
CA LEU A 18 -4.72 -7.86 7.44
C LEU A 18 -5.55 -8.59 6.38
N ILE A 19 -5.35 -9.90 6.19
CA ILE A 19 -6.15 -10.70 5.25
C ILE A 19 -7.34 -11.41 5.90
N GLN A 20 -7.52 -11.28 7.23
CA GLN A 20 -8.55 -11.98 7.98
C GLN A 20 -9.98 -11.75 7.45
N PRO A 21 -10.37 -10.57 6.95
CA PRO A 21 -11.68 -10.40 6.34
C PRO A 21 -11.86 -11.20 5.05
N PHE A 22 -10.76 -11.48 4.35
CA PHE A 22 -10.74 -12.09 3.02
C PHE A 22 -10.33 -13.56 3.06
N GLN A 23 -10.78 -14.31 4.06
CA GLN A 23 -10.37 -15.70 4.34
C GLN A 23 -10.51 -16.69 3.17
N LYS A 24 -11.10 -16.25 2.05
CA LYS A 24 -10.92 -16.81 0.70
C LYS A 24 -10.07 -15.87 -0.19
N VAL A 25 -8.76 -15.93 -0.01
CA VAL A 25 -7.81 -15.24 -0.89
C VAL A 25 -7.57 -16.10 -2.13
N GLN A 26 -7.88 -15.58 -3.31
CA GLN A 26 -7.66 -16.23 -4.60
C GLN A 26 -6.34 -15.78 -5.23
N LEU A 27 -5.48 -16.75 -5.54
CA LEU A 27 -4.14 -16.51 -6.07
C LEU A 27 -4.13 -16.56 -7.62
N PRO A 28 -3.12 -15.98 -8.30
CA PRO A 28 -3.05 -15.90 -9.77
C PRO A 28 -2.85 -17.23 -10.53
N GLY A 29 -3.23 -18.37 -9.95
CA GLY A 29 -3.15 -19.70 -10.55
C GLY A 29 -4.19 -20.66 -9.98
N GLY A 30 -5.34 -20.14 -9.53
CA GLY A 30 -6.48 -20.93 -9.06
C GLY A 30 -6.36 -21.52 -7.66
N GLY A 31 -5.23 -21.32 -6.97
CA GLY A 31 -5.06 -21.74 -5.56
C GLY A 31 -5.73 -20.76 -4.59
N THR A 32 -6.14 -21.25 -3.41
CA THR A 32 -6.70 -20.42 -2.33
C THR A 32 -5.92 -20.55 -1.03
N LEU A 33 -5.85 -19.45 -0.26
CA LEU A 33 -5.42 -19.49 1.14
C LEU A 33 -6.68 -19.65 2.01
N ASN A 34 -6.99 -20.86 2.48
CA ASN A 34 -8.26 -21.15 3.18
C ASN A 34 -8.14 -21.06 4.71
N SER A 35 -9.09 -20.39 5.35
CA SER A 35 -9.76 -20.86 6.58
C SER A 35 -11.07 -20.07 6.81
N LEU A 36 -12.22 -20.72 6.59
CA LEU A 36 -13.63 -20.27 6.73
C LEU A 36 -14.33 -19.79 5.43
N GLN A 37 -15.52 -20.35 5.18
CA GLN A 37 -16.42 -20.02 4.06
C GLN A 37 -17.37 -18.88 4.44
N GLY A 38 -17.37 -17.81 3.64
CA GLY A 38 -18.32 -16.69 3.72
C GLY A 38 -17.64 -15.34 3.51
N LEU A 39 -17.95 -14.70 2.37
CA LEU A 39 -17.43 -13.45 1.80
C LEU A 39 -17.05 -12.32 2.79
N PRO A 40 -16.10 -11.43 2.40
CA PRO A 40 -15.60 -11.08 1.05
C PRO A 40 -14.44 -11.94 0.51
N ASP A 41 -14.18 -11.83 -0.80
CA ASP A 41 -13.02 -12.43 -1.48
C ASP A 41 -11.93 -11.37 -1.75
N LEU A 42 -10.66 -11.78 -1.73
CA LEU A 42 -9.52 -10.98 -2.18
C LEU A 42 -8.84 -11.69 -3.35
N TYR A 43 -8.77 -11.02 -4.49
CA TYR A 43 -8.21 -11.57 -5.71
C TYR A 43 -6.84 -10.97 -6.00
N PHE A 44 -5.91 -11.81 -6.43
CA PHE A 44 -4.65 -11.34 -6.98
C PHE A 44 -4.63 -11.59 -8.48
N GLY A 45 -4.37 -10.54 -9.24
CA GLY A 45 -4.28 -10.55 -10.69
C GLY A 45 -3.06 -9.80 -11.20
N PHE A 46 -3.02 -9.65 -12.52
CA PHE A 46 -1.96 -8.95 -13.22
C PHE A 46 -2.56 -7.96 -14.20
N SER A 47 -1.94 -6.79 -14.31
CA SER A 47 -2.28 -5.79 -15.32
C SER A 47 -1.11 -5.60 -16.27
N THR A 48 -1.43 -5.29 -17.54
CA THR A 48 -0.45 -4.96 -18.59
C THR A 48 -0.10 -3.47 -18.59
N GLN A 49 -0.28 -2.78 -17.46
CA GLN A 49 0.04 -1.35 -17.39
C GLN A 49 1.50 -1.14 -17.79
N THR A 50 1.71 -0.29 -18.80
CA THR A 50 3.06 -0.05 -19.31
C THR A 50 3.78 0.89 -18.37
N TYR A 51 4.98 0.49 -18.00
CA TYR A 51 5.92 1.33 -17.30
C TYR A 51 6.13 2.67 -18.04
N GLY A 52 5.84 3.80 -17.40
CA GLY A 52 6.16 5.13 -17.94
C GLY A 52 5.49 5.47 -19.28
N GLY A 53 4.32 4.89 -19.57
CA GLY A 53 3.46 5.32 -20.68
C GLY A 53 2.97 6.78 -20.51
N THR A 54 1.99 7.20 -21.31
CA THR A 54 1.40 8.56 -21.22
C THR A 54 0.76 8.87 -19.87
N SER A 55 0.52 7.87 -19.02
CA SER A 55 0.15 8.02 -17.61
C SER A 55 1.38 8.23 -16.73
N SER A 56 1.46 9.37 -16.07
CA SER A 56 2.58 9.84 -15.23
C SER A 56 2.78 9.10 -13.90
N SER A 57 1.97 8.09 -13.58
CA SER A 57 2.01 7.39 -12.28
C SER A 57 2.81 6.10 -12.34
N TYR A 58 3.94 6.06 -11.61
CA TYR A 58 4.65 4.82 -11.29
C TYR A 58 3.80 4.00 -10.30
N MET A 59 3.48 2.74 -10.62
CA MET A 59 2.74 1.83 -9.72
C MET A 59 3.25 0.39 -9.83
N LEU A 60 3.60 -0.23 -8.70
CA LEU A 60 3.92 -1.67 -8.62
C LEU A 60 2.67 -2.54 -8.66
N GLY A 61 1.59 -2.03 -8.09
CA GLY A 61 0.28 -2.63 -8.12
C GLY A 61 -0.80 -1.60 -7.87
N SER A 62 -2.05 -2.05 -7.87
CA SER A 62 -3.21 -1.24 -7.55
C SER A 62 -4.32 -2.10 -6.98
N THR A 63 -5.11 -1.53 -6.09
CA THR A 63 -6.31 -2.15 -5.54
C THR A 63 -7.56 -1.64 -6.24
N LEU A 64 -8.35 -2.56 -6.78
CA LEU A 64 -9.62 -2.31 -7.45
C LEU A 64 -10.76 -2.93 -6.62
N GLY A 65 -11.92 -2.27 -6.57
CA GLY A 65 -13.12 -2.89 -6.03
C GLY A 65 -13.67 -3.95 -6.99
N ASP A 66 -14.06 -5.13 -6.49
CA ASP A 66 -14.53 -6.25 -7.31
C ASP A 66 -15.92 -6.74 -6.88
N GLY A 67 -16.90 -5.82 -6.86
CA GLY A 67 -18.28 -6.10 -6.46
C GLY A 67 -18.48 -6.25 -4.94
N GLY A 68 -19.50 -5.59 -4.41
CA GLY A 68 -19.81 -5.63 -2.98
C GLY A 68 -18.60 -5.20 -2.12
N ARG A 69 -18.15 -6.13 -1.27
CA ARG A 69 -17.07 -5.91 -0.28
C ARG A 69 -15.73 -6.57 -0.68
N SER A 70 -15.66 -7.15 -1.88
CA SER A 70 -14.47 -7.81 -2.42
C SER A 70 -13.52 -6.81 -3.09
N SER A 71 -12.24 -7.19 -3.16
CA SER A 71 -11.19 -6.39 -3.80
C SER A 71 -10.30 -7.25 -4.68
N LYS A 72 -9.78 -6.66 -5.75
CA LYS A 72 -8.79 -7.23 -6.66
C LYS A 72 -7.52 -6.40 -6.61
N ILE A 73 -6.40 -7.02 -6.25
CA ILE A 73 -5.06 -6.44 -6.33
C ILE A 73 -4.45 -6.86 -7.66
N GLU A 74 -4.09 -5.89 -8.49
CA GLU A 74 -3.43 -6.12 -9.76
C GLU A 74 -1.97 -5.69 -9.68
N PHE A 75 -1.06 -6.61 -9.95
CA PHE A 75 0.36 -6.27 -10.08
C PHE A 75 0.71 -5.93 -11.53
N ASN A 76 1.48 -4.86 -11.71
CA ASN A 76 1.97 -4.47 -13.01
C ASN A 76 3.05 -5.44 -13.49
N ILE A 77 2.80 -6.17 -14.58
CA ILE A 77 3.73 -7.18 -15.13
C ILE A 77 5.09 -6.57 -15.47
N SER A 78 5.08 -5.39 -16.08
CA SER A 78 6.30 -4.66 -16.44
C SER A 78 7.10 -4.27 -15.21
N ALA A 79 6.43 -3.80 -14.16
CA ALA A 79 7.09 -3.39 -12.93
C ALA A 79 7.61 -4.62 -12.14
N MET A 80 6.87 -5.72 -12.12
CA MET A 80 7.30 -6.97 -11.47
C MET A 80 8.57 -7.57 -12.05
N ASN A 81 8.73 -7.55 -13.37
CA ASN A 81 9.93 -8.05 -14.03
C ASN A 81 11.17 -7.18 -13.75
N ASN A 82 10.97 -5.99 -13.19
CA ASN A 82 11.99 -4.97 -13.02
C ASN A 82 12.13 -4.49 -11.58
N SER A 83 11.58 -5.22 -10.61
CA SER A 83 11.63 -4.85 -9.19
C SER A 83 12.19 -5.97 -8.33
N SER A 84 12.87 -5.61 -7.25
CA SER A 84 13.39 -6.57 -6.29
C SER A 84 12.27 -7.29 -5.55
N GLN A 85 12.59 -8.46 -4.98
CA GLN A 85 11.63 -9.22 -4.18
C GLN A 85 11.09 -8.41 -3.00
N LEU A 86 11.93 -7.57 -2.38
CA LEU A 86 11.54 -6.73 -1.25
C LEU A 86 10.48 -5.69 -1.65
N PHE A 87 10.60 -5.08 -2.82
CA PHE A 87 9.61 -4.13 -3.33
C PHE A 87 8.29 -4.80 -3.68
N LEU A 88 8.34 -6.00 -4.25
CA LEU A 88 7.13 -6.77 -4.55
C LEU A 88 6.40 -7.21 -3.27
N GLN A 89 7.14 -7.56 -2.22
CA GLN A 89 6.56 -7.83 -0.90
C GLN A 89 5.91 -6.57 -0.32
N MET A 90 6.59 -5.42 -0.37
CA MET A 90 6.03 -4.19 0.17
C MET A 90 4.78 -3.72 -0.60
N ALA A 91 4.82 -3.75 -1.94
CA ALA A 91 3.65 -3.45 -2.77
C ALA A 91 2.48 -4.38 -2.42
N THR A 92 2.74 -5.67 -2.22
CA THR A 92 1.69 -6.60 -1.79
C THR A 92 1.06 -6.18 -0.46
N ILE A 93 1.88 -5.84 0.55
CA ILE A 93 1.37 -5.42 1.86
C ILE A 93 0.56 -4.12 1.75
N HIS A 94 1.07 -3.16 0.96
CA HIS A 94 0.43 -1.87 0.72
C HIS A 94 -0.95 -2.02 0.09
N GLU A 95 -1.05 -2.76 -1.01
CA GLU A 95 -2.32 -2.98 -1.72
C GLU A 95 -3.32 -3.79 -0.89
N VAL A 96 -2.87 -4.77 -0.11
CA VAL A 96 -3.75 -5.46 0.84
C VAL A 96 -4.28 -4.50 1.92
N GLY A 97 -3.50 -3.50 2.31
CA GLY A 97 -3.94 -2.40 3.17
C GLY A 97 -5.14 -1.64 2.60
N HIS A 98 -5.04 -1.21 1.35
CA HIS A 98 -6.15 -0.56 0.63
C HIS A 98 -7.37 -1.47 0.49
N ALA A 99 -7.16 -2.76 0.20
CA ALA A 99 -8.24 -3.74 0.09
C ALA A 99 -9.00 -3.88 1.40
N TYR A 100 -8.27 -4.05 2.52
CA TYR A 100 -8.83 -4.14 3.86
C TYR A 100 -9.69 -2.92 4.18
N SER A 101 -9.15 -1.72 3.95
CA SER A 101 -9.88 -0.48 4.14
C SER A 101 -11.19 -0.43 3.36
N THR A 102 -11.13 -0.71 2.05
CA THR A 102 -12.28 -0.74 1.15
C THR A 102 -13.37 -1.70 1.62
N PHE A 103 -12.97 -2.90 2.08
CA PHE A 103 -13.91 -3.88 2.62
C PHE A 103 -14.71 -3.30 3.79
N TYR A 104 -14.07 -2.71 4.79
CA TYR A 104 -14.77 -2.20 5.97
C TYR A 104 -15.66 -1.01 5.62
N VAL A 105 -15.13 -0.06 4.84
CA VAL A 105 -15.89 1.15 4.44
C VAL A 105 -17.20 0.75 3.76
N LYS A 106 -17.15 -0.19 2.82
CA LYS A 106 -18.34 -0.68 2.09
C LYS A 106 -19.21 -1.61 2.91
N SER A 107 -18.64 -2.32 3.87
CA SER A 107 -19.41 -3.32 4.63
C SER A 107 -20.42 -2.68 5.55
N GLY A 108 -20.24 -1.41 5.92
CA GLY A 108 -21.07 -0.83 6.97
C GLY A 108 -20.95 -1.62 8.28
N VAL A 109 -19.93 -2.49 8.41
CA VAL A 109 -19.58 -3.24 9.64
C VAL A 109 -18.87 -2.26 10.57
N TYR A 110 -19.49 -1.10 10.71
CA TYR A 110 -19.38 -0.23 11.84
C TYR A 110 -20.32 -0.85 12.88
N GLY A 111 -19.80 -1.80 13.66
CA GLY A 111 -20.18 -1.74 15.06
C GLY A 111 -19.58 -0.43 15.55
N ASN A 112 -20.38 0.47 16.11
CA ASN A 112 -19.82 1.39 17.08
C ASN A 112 -20.03 0.70 18.43
N PRO A 113 -18.99 0.13 19.05
CA PRO A 113 -17.56 0.21 18.71
C PRO A 113 -17.08 -0.83 17.68
N VAL A 114 -16.04 -0.48 16.91
CA VAL A 114 -15.32 -1.43 16.06
C VAL A 114 -14.87 -2.57 16.96
N ASP A 115 -15.07 -3.83 16.55
CA ASP A 115 -14.76 -4.99 17.41
C ASP A 115 -13.25 -5.11 17.65
N THR A 116 -12.78 -4.38 18.67
CA THR A 116 -11.37 -4.29 19.07
C THR A 116 -10.77 -5.62 19.50
N THR A 117 -11.61 -6.64 19.72
CA THR A 117 -11.17 -7.99 20.13
C THR A 117 -10.76 -8.85 18.94
N LYS A 118 -11.31 -8.59 17.75
CA LYS A 118 -11.02 -9.36 16.53
C LYS A 118 -9.96 -8.72 15.64
N TYR A 119 -9.69 -7.43 15.82
CA TYR A 119 -8.81 -6.67 14.94
C TYR A 119 -7.61 -6.10 15.71
N SER A 120 -6.46 -5.99 15.05
CA SER A 120 -5.36 -5.20 15.60
C SER A 120 -5.71 -3.71 15.54
N THR A 121 -5.25 -2.95 16.54
CA THR A 121 -5.36 -1.49 16.62
C THR A 121 -4.97 -0.79 15.32
N TRP A 122 -3.92 -1.29 14.66
CA TRP A 122 -3.47 -0.80 13.37
C TRP A 122 -4.56 -0.81 12.29
N ALA A 123 -5.37 -1.87 12.25
CA ALA A 123 -6.25 -2.15 11.12
C ALA A 123 -7.50 -1.28 11.26
N MET A 124 -7.95 -1.13 12.51
CA MET A 124 -9.05 -0.26 12.89
C MET A 124 -8.77 1.20 12.57
N ASN A 125 -7.54 1.64 12.76
CA ASN A 125 -7.18 3.02 12.48
C ASN A 125 -7.06 3.31 10.98
N ILE A 126 -6.58 2.36 10.16
CA ILE A 126 -6.64 2.44 8.68
C ILE A 126 -8.08 2.71 8.23
N VAL A 127 -9.01 1.90 8.72
CA VAL A 127 -10.44 2.01 8.39
C VAL A 127 -11.05 3.33 8.86
N SER A 128 -10.77 3.76 10.09
CA SER A 128 -11.36 4.97 10.68
C SER A 128 -11.01 6.23 9.88
N PHE A 129 -9.79 6.29 9.38
CA PHE A 129 -9.33 7.41 8.59
C PHE A 129 -9.92 7.43 7.18
N GLU A 130 -9.99 6.28 6.53
CA GLU A 130 -10.59 6.15 5.19
C GLU A 130 -12.09 6.44 5.17
N ALA A 131 -12.81 6.10 6.24
CA ALA A 131 -14.17 6.57 6.46
C ALA A 131 -14.24 8.11 6.56
N ALA A 132 -13.32 8.74 7.29
CA ALA A 132 -13.25 10.20 7.37
C ALA A 132 -12.88 10.84 6.02
N ALA A 133 -11.93 10.26 5.27
CA ALA A 133 -11.45 10.78 4.00
C ALA A 133 -12.49 10.65 2.88
N SER A 134 -13.19 9.50 2.80
CA SER A 134 -14.28 9.27 1.85
C SER A 134 -15.44 10.25 2.05
N SER A 135 -15.66 10.72 3.29
CA SER A 135 -16.65 11.77 3.58
C SER A 135 -16.26 13.18 3.11
N GLN A 136 -14.98 13.41 2.77
CA GLN A 136 -14.44 14.74 2.45
C GLN A 136 -14.01 14.92 0.97
N SER A 137 -14.40 14.03 0.06
CA SER A 137 -14.05 14.11 -1.38
C SER A 137 -12.53 14.18 -1.66
N VAL A 138 -11.71 13.67 -0.76
CA VAL A 138 -10.25 13.60 -0.92
C VAL A 138 -9.89 12.35 -1.74
N ASN A 139 -8.86 12.44 -2.60
CA ASN A 139 -8.38 11.26 -3.34
C ASN A 139 -7.86 10.19 -2.36
N GLY A 140 -8.28 8.93 -2.54
CA GLY A 140 -7.90 7.79 -1.71
C GLY A 140 -6.38 7.62 -1.52
N ASN A 141 -5.56 7.85 -2.54
CA ASN A 141 -4.11 7.64 -2.40
C ASN A 141 -3.46 8.58 -1.38
N TYR A 142 -3.85 9.87 -1.37
CA TYR A 142 -3.33 10.81 -0.38
C TYR A 142 -3.73 10.40 1.03
N SER A 143 -5.02 10.08 1.22
CA SER A 143 -5.55 9.78 2.54
C SER A 143 -4.78 8.61 3.16
N ASP A 144 -4.62 7.56 2.39
CA ASP A 144 -4.15 6.29 2.90
C ASP A 144 -2.66 6.37 3.23
N HIS A 145 -1.90 7.08 2.38
CA HIS A 145 -0.47 7.24 2.56
C HIS A 145 -0.13 8.14 3.75
N SER A 146 -0.91 9.19 4.01
CA SER A 146 -0.69 10.07 5.17
C SER A 146 -0.75 9.29 6.49
N LEU A 147 -1.72 8.39 6.58
CA LEU A 147 -1.94 7.55 7.74
C LEU A 147 -0.94 6.39 7.82
N PHE A 148 -0.60 5.78 6.67
CA PHE A 148 0.46 4.78 6.61
C PHE A 148 1.75 5.35 7.16
N LEU A 149 2.12 6.56 6.77
CA LEU A 149 3.33 7.22 7.24
C LEU A 149 3.24 7.58 8.73
N GLU A 150 2.14 8.15 9.19
CA GLU A 150 2.05 8.61 10.59
C GLU A 150 2.01 7.45 11.60
N ASN A 151 1.30 6.36 11.28
CA ASN A 151 0.93 5.37 12.29
C ASN A 151 1.23 3.90 11.93
N TYR A 152 1.47 3.55 10.66
CA TYR A 152 1.49 2.14 10.22
C TYR A 152 2.75 1.67 9.49
N VAL A 153 3.64 2.58 9.09
CA VAL A 153 4.88 2.23 8.39
C VAL A 153 5.75 1.26 9.20
N ASP A 154 5.77 1.39 10.54
CA ASP A 154 6.50 0.47 11.42
C ASP A 154 5.95 -0.96 11.38
N ASN A 155 4.64 -1.11 11.17
CA ASN A 155 4.01 -2.43 11.04
C ASN A 155 4.22 -3.01 9.62
N PHE A 156 4.31 -2.18 8.58
CA PHE A 156 4.79 -2.63 7.26
C PHE A 156 6.21 -3.18 7.36
N ILE A 157 7.10 -2.43 8.03
CA ILE A 157 8.47 -2.87 8.33
C ILE A 157 8.46 -4.18 9.13
N LYS A 158 7.58 -4.30 10.14
CA LYS A 158 7.45 -5.53 10.93
C LYS A 158 7.05 -6.74 10.07
N ILE A 159 6.06 -6.60 9.18
CA ILE A 159 5.66 -7.70 8.28
C ILE A 159 6.84 -8.07 7.37
N LEU A 160 7.55 -7.09 6.82
CA LEU A 160 8.73 -7.33 5.99
C LEU A 160 9.85 -8.05 6.75
N LYS A 161 10.05 -7.73 8.03
CA LYS A 161 11.01 -8.43 8.92
C LYS A 161 10.54 -9.83 9.26
N ASP A 162 9.26 -10.03 9.57
CA ASP A 162 8.69 -11.35 9.88
C ASP A 162 8.93 -12.35 8.74
N ILE A 163 8.83 -11.91 7.48
CA ILE A 163 8.96 -12.79 6.31
C ILE A 163 10.40 -12.97 5.81
N ASN A 164 11.28 -12.01 6.06
CA ASN A 164 12.63 -11.99 5.49
C ASN A 164 13.74 -12.15 6.55
N GLY A 165 13.44 -12.05 7.84
CA GLY A 165 14.42 -12.18 8.91
C GLY A 165 15.57 -11.17 8.77
N SER A 166 16.79 -11.69 8.64
CA SER A 166 18.03 -10.89 8.50
C SER A 166 18.51 -10.78 7.04
N ASN A 167 17.68 -11.14 6.06
CA ASN A 167 18.08 -11.09 4.64
C ASN A 167 18.27 -9.65 4.12
N TYR A 168 17.70 -8.66 4.81
CA TYR A 168 17.90 -7.24 4.52
C TYR A 168 18.21 -6.49 5.83
N THR A 169 18.84 -5.33 5.71
CA THR A 169 19.09 -4.46 6.86
C THR A 169 17.81 -3.73 7.28
N ASP A 170 17.77 -3.23 8.52
CA ASP A 170 16.64 -2.42 9.01
C ASP A 170 16.40 -1.19 8.12
N LYS A 171 17.47 -0.51 7.67
CA LYS A 171 17.35 0.59 6.71
C LYS A 171 16.75 0.16 5.38
N GLN A 172 17.09 -1.02 4.85
CA GLN A 172 16.49 -1.52 3.62
C GLN A 172 15.00 -1.82 3.78
N TYR A 173 14.58 -2.41 4.91
CA TYR A 173 13.15 -2.60 5.21
C TYR A 173 12.41 -1.26 5.32
N GLN A 174 13.01 -0.27 6.01
CA GLN A 174 12.44 1.07 6.17
C GLN A 174 12.33 1.80 4.82
N MET A 175 13.40 1.82 4.02
CA MET A 175 13.38 2.45 2.70
C MET A 175 12.37 1.78 1.76
N ALA A 176 12.26 0.45 1.81
CA ALA A 176 11.24 -0.27 1.05
C ALA A 176 9.83 0.11 1.49
N ALA A 177 9.56 0.15 2.80
CA ALA A 177 8.26 0.54 3.35
C ALA A 177 7.85 1.97 2.98
N LEU A 178 8.82 2.86 2.75
CA LEU A 178 8.60 4.23 2.29
C LEU A 178 8.39 4.34 0.77
N TYR A 179 8.61 3.27 0.01
CA TYR A 179 8.54 3.33 -1.44
C TYR A 179 7.12 3.64 -1.92
N GLY A 180 6.97 4.73 -2.68
CA GLY A 180 5.67 5.16 -3.23
C GLY A 180 4.75 5.88 -2.24
N LEU A 181 5.08 5.93 -0.94
CA LEU A 181 4.23 6.57 0.08
C LEU A 181 4.26 8.10 0.05
N ASN A 182 5.19 8.72 -0.68
CA ASN A 182 5.22 10.17 -0.88
C ASN A 182 4.37 10.63 -2.09
N ASN A 183 3.57 9.74 -2.67
CA ASN A 183 2.78 10.01 -3.86
C ASN A 183 1.31 10.25 -3.50
N ALA A 184 0.89 11.52 -3.49
CA ALA A 184 -0.50 11.90 -3.21
C ALA A 184 -1.51 11.50 -4.33
N GLY A 185 -1.03 10.93 -5.44
CA GLY A 185 -1.85 10.60 -6.61
C GLY A 185 -2.11 11.82 -7.50
N THR A 186 -3.16 11.74 -8.32
CA THR A 186 -3.60 12.87 -9.15
C THR A 186 -4.55 13.79 -8.38
N PRO A 187 -4.51 15.10 -8.62
CA PRO A 187 -5.45 16.03 -8.00
C PRO A 187 -6.90 15.66 -8.38
N PRO A 188 -7.84 15.65 -7.42
CA PRO A 188 -9.25 15.42 -7.73
C PRO A 188 -9.81 16.59 -8.58
N PRO A 189 -10.84 16.35 -9.41
CA PRO A 189 -11.43 17.37 -10.28
C PRO A 189 -11.89 18.64 -9.56
N ASN A 190 -12.31 18.53 -8.29
CA ASN A 190 -12.79 19.64 -7.47
C ASN A 190 -11.86 19.86 -6.25
N SER A 191 -10.58 20.12 -6.50
CA SER A 191 -9.58 20.35 -5.45
C SER A 191 -9.61 21.75 -4.82
N ILE A 192 -10.38 22.68 -5.41
CA ILE A 192 -10.51 24.07 -4.92
C ILE A 192 -11.84 24.21 -4.17
N PHE A 193 -11.77 24.48 -2.87
CA PHE A 193 -12.93 24.76 -2.02
C PHE A 193 -12.78 26.15 -1.40
N ASN A 194 -13.75 27.03 -1.61
CA ASN A 194 -13.71 28.43 -1.12
C ASN A 194 -12.39 29.17 -1.47
N GLY A 195 -11.87 28.95 -2.68
CA GLY A 195 -10.62 29.56 -3.14
C GLY A 195 -9.33 28.92 -2.60
N ILE A 196 -9.43 27.89 -1.75
CA ILE A 196 -8.30 27.16 -1.19
C ILE A 196 -8.10 25.87 -1.99
N ASN A 197 -6.87 25.62 -2.44
CA ASN A 197 -6.50 24.35 -3.06
C ASN A 197 -6.21 23.32 -1.96
N VAL A 198 -7.23 22.56 -1.59
CA VAL A 198 -7.20 21.58 -0.51
C VAL A 198 -6.23 20.44 -0.83
N TYR A 199 -6.10 20.06 -2.11
CA TYR A 199 -5.13 19.06 -2.56
C TYR A 199 -3.69 19.45 -2.24
N ASN A 200 -3.30 20.71 -2.47
CA ASN A 200 -1.94 21.18 -2.17
C ASN A 200 -1.62 21.16 -0.67
N ILE A 201 -2.59 21.50 0.19
CA ILE A 201 -2.43 21.45 1.65
C ILE A 201 -2.17 20.01 2.07
N TYR A 202 -3.02 19.10 1.60
CA TYR A 202 -2.91 17.69 1.88
C TYR A 202 -1.57 17.13 1.42
N LYS A 203 -1.20 17.34 0.16
CA LYS A 203 0.12 16.97 -0.38
C LYS A 203 1.28 17.45 0.53
N GLY A 204 1.26 18.69 0.99
CA GLY A 204 2.28 19.21 1.91
C GLY A 204 2.33 18.51 3.27
N ILE A 205 1.18 18.06 3.80
CA ILE A 205 1.11 17.25 5.02
C ILE A 205 1.72 15.86 4.79
N LEU A 206 1.43 15.21 3.65
CA LEU A 206 2.01 13.92 3.30
C LEU A 206 3.54 14.00 3.25
N GLU A 207 4.06 14.99 2.54
CA GLU A 207 5.49 15.25 2.42
C GLU A 207 6.14 15.49 3.78
N LYS A 208 5.48 16.25 4.66
CA LYS A 208 5.97 16.48 6.02
C LYS A 208 6.08 15.17 6.80
N PHE A 209 5.06 14.31 6.78
CA PHE A 209 5.11 13.01 7.45
C PHE A 209 6.19 12.11 6.88
N TYR A 210 6.33 12.09 5.56
CA TYR A 210 7.37 11.35 4.88
C TYR A 210 8.78 11.78 5.32
N ASN A 211 9.05 13.09 5.35
CA ASN A 211 10.33 13.64 5.76
C ASN A 211 10.63 13.42 7.25
N ASN A 212 9.60 13.43 8.09
CA ASN A 212 9.74 13.07 9.50
C ASN A 212 10.18 11.63 9.68
N LEU A 213 9.69 10.69 8.85
CA LEU A 213 10.11 9.30 8.90
C LEU A 213 11.53 9.10 8.38
N LEU A 214 11.92 9.79 7.30
CA LEU A 214 13.32 9.79 6.85
C LEU A 214 14.24 10.21 7.99
N THR A 215 13.86 11.27 8.72
CA THR A 215 14.61 11.73 9.90
C THR A 215 14.60 10.70 11.02
N LYS A 216 13.44 10.15 11.38
CA LYS A 216 13.27 9.10 12.42
C LYS A 216 14.16 7.89 12.17
N TYR A 217 14.29 7.48 10.91
CA TYR A 217 15.07 6.30 10.52
C TYR A 217 16.52 6.61 10.14
N GLY A 218 16.93 7.89 10.16
CA GLY A 218 18.26 8.31 9.74
C GLY A 218 18.56 7.94 8.28
N ILE A 219 17.57 8.09 7.40
CA ILE A 219 17.67 7.83 5.96
C ILE A 219 17.87 9.16 5.24
N THR A 220 18.97 9.28 4.52
CA THR A 220 19.19 10.43 3.62
C THR A 220 18.51 10.22 2.27
N THR A 221 18.20 11.31 1.57
CA THR A 221 17.68 11.28 0.20
C THR A 221 18.60 10.48 -0.73
N ALA A 222 19.91 10.63 -0.59
CA ALA A 222 20.91 9.93 -1.42
C ALA A 222 20.91 8.41 -1.16
N GLU A 223 20.85 7.98 0.11
CA GLU A 223 20.75 6.55 0.44
C GLU A 223 19.45 5.93 -0.10
N ARG A 224 18.33 6.63 0.08
CA ARG A 224 17.03 6.21 -0.45
C ARG A 224 17.07 6.07 -1.97
N ASP A 225 17.55 7.09 -2.66
CA ASP A 225 17.56 7.12 -4.11
C ASP A 225 18.47 6.02 -4.68
N ALA A 226 19.67 5.84 -4.12
CA ALA A 226 20.55 4.73 -4.48
C ALA A 226 19.85 3.38 -4.28
N PHE A 227 19.22 3.18 -3.12
CA PHE A 227 18.48 1.95 -2.84
C PHE A 227 17.33 1.72 -3.83
N TYR A 228 16.57 2.77 -4.21
CA TYR A 228 15.48 2.66 -5.19
C TYR A 228 16.02 2.34 -6.58
N LEU A 229 17.13 2.97 -6.98
CA LEU A 229 17.79 2.71 -8.26
C LEU A 229 18.26 1.25 -8.38
N ASP A 230 18.83 0.71 -7.30
CA ASP A 230 19.35 -0.67 -7.23
C ASP A 230 18.25 -1.72 -7.18
N ASN A 231 17.11 -1.39 -6.57
CA ASN A 231 15.98 -2.31 -6.42
C ASN A 231 15.00 -2.27 -7.61
N LEU A 232 15.22 -1.37 -8.58
CA LEU A 232 14.43 -1.24 -9.81
C LEU A 232 15.30 -1.48 -11.04
N VAL A 233 15.62 -2.73 -11.36
CA VAL A 233 16.80 -3.10 -12.16
C VAL A 233 16.78 -2.56 -13.60
N ASN A 234 15.77 -2.88 -14.42
CA ASN A 234 15.75 -2.48 -15.86
C ASN A 234 14.77 -1.33 -16.15
N VAL A 235 14.84 -0.32 -15.29
CA VAL A 235 14.00 0.86 -15.39
C VAL A 235 14.87 2.08 -15.76
N PRO A 236 14.44 3.02 -16.64
CA PRO A 236 15.19 4.26 -16.85
C PRO A 236 15.31 5.08 -15.55
N ALA A 237 16.50 5.59 -15.22
CA ALA A 237 16.75 6.31 -13.96
C ALA A 237 15.79 7.49 -13.72
N SER A 238 15.44 8.23 -14.78
CA SER A 238 14.43 9.32 -14.78
C SER A 238 12.98 8.87 -14.51
N LYS A 239 12.79 7.58 -14.29
CA LYS A 239 11.48 7.00 -14.00
C LYS A 239 11.52 6.17 -12.70
N LYS A 240 12.71 5.68 -12.28
CA LYS A 240 12.94 4.93 -11.01
C LYS A 240 12.68 5.78 -9.77
N LEU A 241 13.05 7.05 -9.87
CA LEU A 241 12.84 8.05 -8.85
C LEU A 241 11.60 8.86 -9.23
N PRO A 242 10.72 9.23 -8.27
CA PRO A 242 9.66 10.19 -8.54
C PRO A 242 10.31 11.49 -9.03
N THR A 243 10.26 11.75 -10.34
CA THR A 243 11.08 12.80 -11.00
C THR A 243 10.56 14.20 -10.77
N ASN A 244 9.30 14.31 -10.38
CA ASN A 244 8.72 15.48 -9.77
C ASN A 244 7.82 14.97 -8.65
N CYS A 245 7.66 15.77 -7.60
CA CYS A 245 6.48 15.60 -6.78
C CYS A 245 5.27 15.85 -7.68
N PRO A 246 4.37 14.89 -7.92
CA PRO A 246 3.30 15.05 -8.90
C PRO A 246 2.45 16.28 -8.64
#